data_AF-A0A803TEZ0-F1
#
_entry.id   AF-A0A803TEZ0-F1
#
_cell.length_a   1.000
_cell.length_b   1.000
_cell.length_c   1.000
_cell.angle_alpha   90.00
_cell.angle_beta   90.00
_cell.angle_gamma   90.00
#
_symmetry.space_group_name_H-M   'P 1'
#
loop_
_entity.id
_entity.type
_entity.pdbx_description
1 polymer ?
#
loop_
_entity_poly.entity_id
_entity_poly.type
_entity_poly.pdbx_seq_one_letter_code
_entity_poly.pdbx_strand_id
1 'polypeptide(L)'
;MPQDVTYADLKFSQSPPEGTRLEDLTYANVQASSHQEPKGGSKRPPWLLAAGMAGIALVLLVALIALGVHHLQFQKASEEEKGQLASRLDRAMEDLNQTQESKTQMEQVLNATWAQVAKEWCPENWILYQGKCLLFSTEKKSWTESKESCDAHSSRLLITRSWQPGQLAGLLRNREYWIGLRKTQEEKTRSWIWTWADGSKYERNDLSDYGTDSCAYLNNGERWSYYCYYTCAYICEKTKAGTQ
;
A
#
# COMPACT_ATOMS: atom_id res chain seq x y z
N MET A 1 2.74 17.36 0.24
CA MET A 1 3.17 16.65 -0.99
C MET A 1 2.08 15.64 -1.35
N PRO A 2 1.27 15.87 -2.39
CA PRO A 2 0.29 14.89 -2.83
C PRO A 2 0.97 13.90 -3.80
N GLN A 3 0.71 12.60 -3.61
CA GLN A 3 1.16 11.57 -4.55
C GLN A 3 0.16 11.48 -5.70
N ASP A 4 0.65 11.77 -6.90
CA ASP A 4 -0.08 11.69 -8.16
C ASP A 4 -0.05 10.24 -8.65
N VAL A 5 -1.22 9.64 -8.90
CA VAL A 5 -1.34 8.25 -9.39
C VAL A 5 -1.69 8.31 -10.86
N THR A 6 -0.71 8.03 -11.71
CA THR A 6 -0.85 8.01 -13.18
C THR A 6 -1.43 6.67 -13.62
N TYR A 7 -2.65 6.68 -14.16
CA TYR A 7 -3.22 5.52 -14.86
C TYR A 7 -2.77 5.50 -16.32
N ALA A 8 -2.56 4.31 -16.87
CA ALA A 8 -2.28 4.12 -18.29
C ALA A 8 -3.59 4.01 -19.08
N ASP A 9 -3.78 4.92 -20.05
CA ASP A 9 -4.85 4.86 -21.05
C ASP A 9 -4.52 3.84 -22.14
N LEU A 10 -5.36 2.81 -22.29
CA LEU A 10 -5.28 1.87 -23.40
C LEU A 10 -5.98 2.46 -24.63
N LYS A 11 -5.16 2.82 -25.63
CA LYS A 11 -5.58 3.39 -26.90
C LYS A 11 -5.83 2.28 -27.92
N PHE A 12 -7.09 2.05 -28.27
CA PHE A 12 -7.43 1.17 -29.39
C PHE A 12 -7.21 1.92 -30.72
N SER A 13 -6.40 1.34 -31.59
CA SER A 13 -6.22 1.83 -32.96
C SER A 13 -7.45 1.47 -33.80
N GLN A 14 -8.21 2.48 -34.21
CA GLN A 14 -9.07 2.41 -35.39
C GLN A 14 -8.26 2.76 -36.64
N SER A 15 -8.55 2.08 -37.74
CA SER A 15 -8.19 2.47 -39.10
C SER A 15 -9.46 2.46 -40.00
N PRO A 16 -9.49 3.28 -41.07
CA PRO A 16 -10.62 4.17 -41.38
C PRO A 16 -11.53 3.71 -42.55
N PRO A 17 -12.58 4.50 -42.88
CA PRO A 17 -13.65 4.17 -43.84
C PRO A 17 -13.38 4.71 -45.26
N GLU A 18 -14.13 4.26 -46.27
CA GLU A 18 -14.74 5.14 -47.30
C GLU A 18 -15.56 4.36 -48.35
N GLY A 19 -16.75 4.88 -48.66
CA GLY A 19 -17.46 4.60 -49.91
C GLY A 19 -16.69 5.20 -51.11
N THR A 20 -17.05 4.98 -52.37
CA THR A 20 -18.23 5.60 -52.99
C THR A 20 -18.42 5.03 -54.41
N ARG A 21 -19.67 5.04 -54.82
CA ARG A 21 -20.27 4.74 -56.13
C ARG A 21 -19.92 5.78 -57.22
N LEU A 22 -19.61 5.33 -58.44
CA LEU A 22 -19.98 5.83 -59.80
C LEU A 22 -19.01 5.12 -60.78
N GLU A 23 -19.37 4.64 -61.97
CA GLU A 23 -20.12 5.32 -63.03
C GLU A 23 -21.03 4.37 -63.82
N ASP A 24 -22.16 4.95 -64.20
CA ASP A 24 -23.12 4.48 -65.17
C ASP A 24 -22.65 4.99 -66.55
N LEU A 25 -22.43 4.10 -67.53
CA LEU A 25 -22.28 4.48 -68.94
C LEU A 25 -23.19 3.62 -69.80
N THR A 26 -24.28 4.27 -70.16
CA THR A 26 -25.23 4.01 -71.24
C THR A 26 -24.56 3.55 -72.55
N TYR A 27 -25.19 2.61 -73.26
CA TYR A 27 -25.93 2.86 -74.51
C TYR A 27 -26.19 1.57 -75.31
N ALA A 28 -27.26 1.68 -76.10
CA ALA A 28 -27.54 1.00 -77.36
C ALA A 28 -28.33 -0.32 -77.32
N ASN A 29 -29.59 -0.18 -77.73
CA ASN A 29 -30.35 -1.20 -78.43
C ASN A 29 -29.51 -1.78 -79.58
N VAL A 30 -29.43 -3.12 -79.64
CA VAL A 30 -29.24 -3.83 -80.91
C VAL A 30 -30.39 -4.81 -81.05
N GLN A 31 -31.18 -4.55 -82.08
CA GLN A 31 -32.29 -5.37 -82.53
C GLN A 31 -31.78 -6.72 -83.04
N ALA A 32 -32.59 -7.74 -82.84
CA ALA A 32 -32.35 -9.13 -83.17
C ALA A 32 -31.69 -9.38 -84.54
N SER A 33 -30.70 -10.28 -84.55
CA SER A 33 -30.35 -11.05 -85.73
C SER A 33 -30.41 -12.52 -85.37
N SER A 34 -31.26 -13.23 -86.09
CA SER A 34 -31.49 -14.67 -86.03
C SER A 34 -30.23 -15.46 -86.33
N HIS A 35 -29.92 -16.49 -85.55
CA HIS A 35 -29.39 -17.72 -86.15
C HIS A 35 -29.65 -18.95 -85.27
N GLN A 36 -30.01 -20.02 -85.99
CA GLN A 36 -30.43 -21.34 -85.54
C GLN A 36 -29.61 -21.99 -84.42
N GLU A 37 -30.32 -22.80 -83.62
CA GLU A 37 -29.77 -23.99 -82.96
C GLU A 37 -28.79 -24.74 -83.86
N PRO A 38 -27.61 -25.11 -83.33
CA PRO A 38 -27.12 -26.46 -83.47
C PRO A 38 -27.52 -27.23 -82.20
N LYS A 39 -28.38 -28.23 -82.40
CA LYS A 39 -28.61 -29.32 -81.44
C LYS A 39 -27.25 -29.92 -81.07
N GLY A 40 -26.79 -29.61 -79.87
CA GLY A 40 -25.52 -30.10 -79.31
C GLY A 40 -25.73 -30.51 -77.87
N GLY A 41 -26.63 -31.47 -77.64
CA GLY A 41 -26.73 -32.15 -76.37
C GLY A 41 -25.46 -32.95 -76.08
N SER A 42 -24.42 -32.28 -75.59
CA SER A 42 -23.34 -32.95 -74.88
C SER A 42 -23.89 -33.36 -73.52
N LYS A 43 -24.52 -34.53 -73.48
CA LYS A 43 -24.84 -35.22 -72.23
C LYS A 43 -23.51 -35.51 -71.56
N ARG A 44 -23.06 -34.63 -70.65
CA ARG A 44 -21.95 -34.94 -69.75
C ARG A 44 -22.27 -36.30 -69.11
N PRO A 45 -21.41 -37.31 -69.25
CA PRO A 45 -21.76 -38.64 -68.85
C PRO A 45 -21.93 -38.69 -67.31
N PRO A 46 -22.92 -39.42 -66.77
CA PRO A 46 -23.28 -39.42 -65.35
C PRO A 46 -22.13 -39.72 -64.37
N TRP A 47 -21.07 -40.41 -64.84
CA TRP A 47 -19.90 -40.76 -64.04
C TRP A 47 -19.01 -39.55 -63.68
N LEU A 48 -19.05 -38.45 -64.43
CA LEU A 48 -18.25 -37.26 -64.12
C LEU A 48 -18.80 -36.47 -62.92
N LEU A 49 -20.13 -36.48 -62.70
CA LEU A 49 -20.76 -35.85 -61.54
C LEU A 49 -20.60 -36.72 -60.28
N ALA A 50 -20.74 -38.04 -60.41
CA ALA A 50 -20.52 -38.99 -59.32
C ALA A 50 -19.05 -38.98 -58.82
N ALA A 51 -18.08 -38.90 -59.74
CA ALA A 51 -16.66 -38.78 -59.39
C ALA A 51 -16.35 -37.45 -58.68
N GLY A 52 -16.96 -36.34 -59.10
CA GLY A 52 -16.82 -35.05 -58.42
C GLY A 52 -17.40 -35.04 -57.00
N MET A 53 -18.58 -35.64 -56.80
CA MET A 53 -19.20 -35.78 -55.48
C MET A 53 -18.38 -36.67 -54.55
N ALA A 54 -17.80 -37.76 -55.06
CA ALA A 54 -16.90 -38.62 -54.30
C ALA A 54 -15.61 -37.86 -53.87
N GLY A 55 -15.08 -37.00 -54.74
CA GLY A 55 -13.94 -36.14 -54.42
C GLY A 55 -14.26 -35.11 -53.33
N ILE A 56 -15.39 -34.42 -53.43
CA ILE A 56 -15.85 -33.46 -52.40
C ILE A 56 -16.09 -34.17 -51.07
N ALA A 57 -16.73 -35.34 -51.08
CA ALA A 57 -16.94 -36.14 -49.88
C ALA A 57 -15.61 -36.54 -49.21
N LEU A 58 -14.60 -36.92 -50.00
CA LEU A 58 -13.28 -37.26 -49.49
C LEU A 58 -12.56 -36.03 -48.90
N VAL A 59 -12.66 -34.86 -49.54
CA VAL A 59 -12.11 -33.60 -49.03
C VAL A 59 -12.76 -33.18 -47.72
N LEU A 60 -14.10 -33.28 -47.63
CA LEU A 60 -14.84 -32.97 -46.40
C LEU A 60 -14.46 -33.93 -45.26
N LEU A 61 -14.30 -35.22 -45.57
CA LEU A 61 -13.88 -36.22 -44.59
C LEU A 61 -12.47 -35.92 -44.06
N VAL A 62 -11.52 -35.57 -44.92
CA VAL A 62 -10.17 -35.17 -44.52
C VAL A 62 -10.19 -33.90 -43.66
N ALA A 63 -11.01 -32.90 -44.01
CA ALA A 63 -11.13 -31.67 -43.23
C ALA A 63 -11.70 -31.93 -41.82
N LEU A 64 -12.72 -32.77 -41.69
CA LEU A 64 -13.28 -33.16 -40.39
C LEU A 64 -12.25 -33.88 -39.51
N ILE A 65 -11.46 -34.79 -40.11
CA ILE A 65 -10.36 -35.46 -39.41
C ILE A 65 -9.32 -34.43 -38.94
N ALA A 66 -8.92 -33.50 -39.80
CA ALA A 66 -7.94 -32.48 -39.45
C ALA A 66 -8.42 -31.57 -38.32
N LEU A 67 -9.69 -31.13 -38.34
CA LEU A 67 -10.30 -30.35 -37.27
C LEU A 67 -10.39 -31.14 -35.96
N GLY A 68 -10.74 -32.43 -36.03
CA GLY A 68 -10.76 -33.32 -34.87
C GLY A 68 -9.37 -33.48 -34.24
N VAL A 69 -8.34 -33.70 -35.06
CA VAL A 69 -6.95 -33.76 -34.59
C VAL A 69 -6.54 -32.44 -33.94
N HIS A 70 -6.84 -31.30 -34.57
CA HIS A 70 -6.53 -29.99 -34.00
C HIS A 70 -7.24 -29.77 -32.65
N HIS A 71 -8.51 -30.20 -32.52
CA HIS A 71 -9.24 -30.11 -31.27
C HIS A 71 -8.60 -30.97 -30.17
N LEU A 72 -8.20 -32.20 -30.48
CA LEU A 72 -7.52 -33.08 -29.54
C LEU A 72 -6.15 -32.52 -29.11
N GLN A 73 -5.37 -31.98 -30.05
CA GLN A 73 -4.10 -31.31 -29.75
C GLN A 73 -4.32 -30.10 -28.84
N PHE A 74 -5.34 -29.29 -29.14
CA PHE A 74 -5.70 -28.13 -28.33
C PHE A 74 -6.18 -28.51 -26.93
N GLN A 75 -7.02 -29.54 -26.81
CA GLN A 75 -7.47 -30.06 -25.51
C GLN A 75 -6.30 -30.56 -24.67
N LYS A 76 -5.41 -31.37 -25.26
CA LYS A 76 -4.22 -31.87 -24.58
C LYS A 76 -3.31 -30.74 -24.11
N ALA A 77 -3.04 -29.75 -24.98
CA ALA A 77 -2.24 -28.58 -24.62
C ALA A 77 -2.89 -27.76 -23.48
N SER A 78 -4.22 -27.63 -23.47
CA SER A 78 -4.95 -26.94 -22.40
C SER A 78 -4.89 -27.69 -21.06
N GLU A 79 -4.92 -29.01 -21.07
CA GLU A 79 -4.76 -29.83 -19.85
C GLU A 79 -3.35 -29.72 -19.25
N GLU A 80 -2.32 -29.70 -20.09
CA GLU A 80 -0.92 -29.51 -19.67
C GLU A 80 -0.72 -28.13 -19.01
N GLU A 81 -1.25 -27.06 -19.60
CA GLU A 81 -1.16 -25.70 -19.04
C GLU A 81 -1.88 -25.59 -17.68
N LYS A 82 -3.08 -26.19 -17.55
CA LYS A 82 -3.82 -26.24 -16.29
C LYS A 82 -3.05 -26.97 -15.19
N GLY A 83 -2.43 -28.11 -15.52
CA GLY A 83 -1.59 -28.85 -14.59
C GLY A 83 -0.38 -28.04 -14.14
N GLN A 84 0.27 -27.34 -15.09
CA GLN A 84 1.40 -26.47 -14.77
C GLN A 84 0.96 -25.30 -13.87
N LEU A 85 -0.17 -24.66 -14.15
CA LEU A 85 -0.71 -23.56 -13.36
C LEU A 85 -1.10 -24.02 -11.95
N ALA A 86 -1.77 -25.16 -11.81
CA ALA A 86 -2.09 -25.76 -10.52
C ALA A 86 -0.83 -26.01 -9.69
N SER A 87 0.20 -26.63 -10.29
CA SER A 87 1.48 -26.88 -9.60
C SER A 87 2.20 -25.60 -9.16
N ARG A 88 2.02 -24.50 -9.91
CA ARG A 88 2.60 -23.18 -9.58
C ARG A 88 1.82 -22.55 -8.43
N LEU A 89 0.50 -22.66 -8.46
CA LEU A 89 -0.36 -22.16 -7.38
C LEU A 89 -0.06 -22.87 -6.06
N ASP A 90 0.05 -24.20 -6.06
CA ASP A 90 0.36 -24.97 -4.86
C ASP A 90 1.73 -24.60 -4.26
N ARG A 91 2.77 -24.46 -5.11
CA ARG A 91 4.09 -24.01 -4.68
C ARG A 91 4.08 -22.59 -4.11
N ALA A 92 3.31 -21.68 -4.72
CA ALA A 92 3.18 -20.31 -4.23
C ALA A 92 2.40 -20.25 -2.90
N MET A 93 1.37 -21.10 -2.74
CA MET A 93 0.64 -21.21 -1.47
C MET A 93 1.52 -21.77 -0.36
N GLU A 94 2.33 -22.79 -0.65
CA GLU A 94 3.30 -23.35 0.31
C GLU A 94 4.34 -22.31 0.73
N ASP A 95 4.94 -21.59 -0.23
CA ASP A 95 5.92 -20.53 0.05
C ASP A 95 5.33 -19.38 0.88
N LEU A 96 4.08 -19.00 0.60
CA LEU A 96 3.35 -18.02 1.41
C LEU A 96 3.10 -18.55 2.83
N ASN A 97 2.69 -19.81 2.97
CA ASN A 97 2.47 -20.42 4.27
C ASN A 97 3.78 -20.47 5.08
N GLN A 98 4.88 -20.88 4.47
CA GLN A 98 6.21 -20.89 5.10
C GLN A 98 6.68 -19.49 5.50
N THR A 99 6.49 -18.50 4.63
CA THR A 99 6.80 -17.10 4.93
C THR A 99 5.98 -16.58 6.12
N GLN A 100 4.69 -16.94 6.16
CA GLN A 100 3.80 -16.57 7.26
C GLN A 100 4.22 -17.24 8.57
N GLU A 101 4.54 -18.53 8.56
CA GLU A 101 5.04 -19.25 9.73
C GLU A 101 6.35 -18.62 10.23
N SER A 102 7.33 -18.42 9.34
CA SER A 102 8.60 -17.76 9.67
C SER A 102 8.40 -16.37 10.27
N LYS A 103 7.49 -15.57 9.70
CA LYS A 103 7.12 -14.26 10.24
C LYS A 103 6.57 -14.38 11.66
N THR A 104 5.61 -15.28 11.89
CA THR A 104 5.02 -15.46 13.23
C THR A 104 6.05 -15.91 14.26
N GLN A 105 6.96 -16.82 13.89
CA GLN A 105 8.05 -17.26 14.75
C GLN A 105 8.98 -16.10 15.12
N MET A 106 9.36 -15.30 14.13
CA MET A 106 10.21 -14.12 14.35
C MET A 106 9.53 -13.11 15.26
N GLU A 107 8.24 -12.82 15.05
CA GLU A 107 7.46 -11.91 15.90
C GLU A 107 7.38 -12.42 17.35
N GLN A 108 7.21 -13.72 17.55
CA GLN A 108 7.20 -14.33 18.89
C GLN A 108 8.55 -14.17 19.60
N VAL A 109 9.67 -14.48 18.93
CA VAL A 109 11.01 -14.32 19.49
C VAL A 109 11.29 -12.84 19.79
N LEU A 110 10.91 -11.94 18.88
CA LEU A 110 11.07 -10.50 19.05
C LEU A 110 10.29 -9.99 20.27
N ASN A 111 9.02 -10.37 20.43
CA ASN A 111 8.20 -9.95 21.57
C ASN A 111 8.73 -10.50 22.90
N ALA A 112 9.17 -11.77 22.93
CA ALA A 112 9.70 -12.37 24.15
C ALA A 112 11.03 -11.69 24.57
N THR A 113 11.92 -11.45 23.61
CA THR A 113 13.20 -10.78 23.87
C THR A 113 12.99 -9.32 24.30
N TRP A 114 12.09 -8.57 23.67
CA TRP A 114 11.74 -7.22 24.09
C TRP A 114 11.16 -7.17 25.51
N ALA A 115 10.28 -8.12 25.87
CA ALA A 115 9.71 -8.17 27.21
C ALA A 115 10.78 -8.40 28.29
N GLN A 116 11.76 -9.27 28.01
CA GLN A 116 12.89 -9.49 28.91
C GLN A 116 13.75 -8.24 29.06
N VAL A 117 14.17 -7.62 27.95
CA VAL A 117 14.97 -6.39 27.97
C VAL A 117 14.23 -5.26 28.69
N ALA A 118 12.93 -5.07 28.41
CA ALA A 118 12.13 -4.04 29.06
C ALA A 118 12.05 -4.26 30.59
N LYS A 119 11.89 -5.51 31.03
CA LYS A 119 11.85 -5.88 32.45
C LYS A 119 13.18 -5.62 33.17
N GLU A 120 14.31 -5.82 32.50
CA GLU A 120 15.63 -5.54 33.07
C GLU A 120 15.97 -4.05 33.11
N TRP A 121 15.43 -3.27 32.18
CA TRP A 121 15.80 -1.87 32.00
C TRP A 121 14.86 -0.89 32.72
N CYS A 122 13.58 -1.24 32.83
CA CYS A 122 12.55 -0.34 33.33
C CYS A 122 11.81 -0.90 34.54
N PRO A 123 11.41 -0.05 35.50
CA PRO A 123 10.56 -0.47 36.60
C PRO A 123 9.23 -1.03 36.09
N GLU A 124 8.55 -1.79 36.95
CA GLU A 124 7.23 -2.33 36.64
C GLU A 124 6.23 -1.21 36.28
N ASN A 125 5.44 -1.44 35.23
CA ASN A 125 4.49 -0.48 34.64
C ASN A 125 5.12 0.71 33.88
N TRP A 126 6.42 0.67 33.58
CA TRP A 126 7.09 1.63 32.69
C TRP A 126 7.36 1.00 31.32
N ILE A 127 7.27 1.80 30.26
CA ILE A 127 7.49 1.37 28.88
C ILE A 127 8.91 1.73 28.46
N LEU A 128 9.70 0.76 28.02
CA LEU A 128 10.99 1.03 27.39
C LEU A 128 10.78 1.58 25.98
N TYR A 129 11.23 2.80 25.73
CA TYR A 129 11.14 3.45 24.42
C TYR A 129 12.38 4.31 24.17
N GLN A 130 13.10 4.03 23.06
CA GLN A 130 14.29 4.80 22.64
C GLN A 130 15.34 4.96 23.77
N GLY A 131 15.59 3.88 24.52
CA GLY A 131 16.56 3.87 25.63
C GLY A 131 16.11 4.61 26.89
N LYS A 132 14.84 5.05 26.96
CA LYS A 132 14.22 5.68 28.13
C LYS A 132 13.08 4.82 28.66
N CYS A 133 12.86 4.84 29.97
CA CYS A 133 11.68 4.27 30.58
C CYS A 133 10.62 5.36 30.72
N LEU A 134 9.44 5.12 30.17
CA LEU A 134 8.34 6.08 30.12
C LEU A 134 7.17 5.63 31.00
N LEU A 135 6.65 6.55 31.81
CA LEU A 135 5.40 6.35 32.55
C LEU A 135 4.37 7.33 32.02
N PHE A 136 3.24 6.82 31.52
CA PHE A 136 2.12 7.62 31.05
C PHE A 136 1.09 7.72 32.16
N SER A 137 0.78 8.94 32.61
CA SER A 137 -0.22 9.13 33.66
C SER A 137 -1.63 8.85 33.13
N THR A 138 -2.48 8.34 34.01
CA THR A 138 -3.93 8.27 33.79
C THR A 138 -4.63 9.53 34.29
N GLU A 139 -4.08 10.16 35.34
CA GLU A 139 -4.54 11.40 35.93
C GLU A 139 -4.14 12.63 35.10
N LYS A 140 -4.99 13.67 35.14
CA LYS A 140 -4.67 14.98 34.57
C LYS A 140 -4.27 15.95 35.68
N LYS A 141 -3.17 16.68 35.49
CA LYS A 141 -2.61 17.63 36.45
C LYS A 141 -2.06 18.86 35.73
N SER A 142 -1.87 19.96 36.46
CA SER A 142 -1.11 21.10 35.94
C SER A 142 0.33 20.68 35.62
N TRP A 143 1.07 21.47 34.84
CA TRP A 143 2.44 21.12 34.50
C TRP A 143 3.33 20.98 35.75
N THR A 144 3.15 21.86 36.74
CA THR A 144 3.91 21.86 37.99
C THR A 144 3.61 20.62 38.83
N GLU A 145 2.33 20.29 39.05
CA GLU A 145 1.93 19.09 39.78
C GLU A 145 2.36 17.80 39.06
N SER A 146 2.39 17.83 37.71
CA SER A 146 2.89 16.73 36.89
C SER A 146 4.40 16.53 37.08
N LYS A 147 5.17 17.63 37.11
CA LYS A 147 6.60 17.59 37.43
C LYS A 147 6.84 16.97 38.81
N GLU A 148 6.12 17.45 39.82
CA GLU A 148 6.21 16.92 41.20
C GLU A 148 5.85 15.43 41.26
N SER A 149 4.84 15.00 40.51
CA SER A 149 4.45 13.59 40.41
C SER A 149 5.56 12.74 39.78
N CYS A 150 6.27 13.26 38.77
CA CYS A 150 7.44 12.58 38.20
C CYS A 150 8.62 12.56 39.18
N ASP A 151 8.89 13.67 39.87
CA ASP A 151 9.97 13.78 40.85
C ASP A 151 9.76 12.80 42.02
N ALA A 152 8.51 12.59 42.46
CA ALA A 152 8.14 11.60 43.48
C ALA A 152 8.48 10.16 43.08
N HIS A 153 8.57 9.88 41.77
CA HIS A 153 9.05 8.61 41.25
C HIS A 153 10.57 8.59 41.05
N SER A 154 11.34 9.59 41.51
CA SER A 154 12.76 9.76 41.14
C SER A 154 12.96 9.79 39.61
N SER A 155 12.07 10.50 38.93
CA SER A 155 12.05 10.67 37.47
C SER A 155 11.90 12.15 37.13
N ARG A 156 11.68 12.48 35.86
CA ARG A 156 11.38 13.85 35.41
C ARG A 156 10.33 13.81 34.31
N LEU A 157 9.72 14.94 33.98
CA LEU A 157 8.89 15.02 32.78
C LEU A 157 9.69 14.74 31.50
N LEU A 158 9.09 14.05 30.54
CA LEU A 158 9.71 13.55 29.31
C LEU A 158 10.45 14.63 28.50
N ILE A 159 11.67 14.31 28.06
CA ILE A 159 12.50 15.15 27.22
C ILE A 159 12.60 14.54 25.83
N THR A 160 12.14 15.27 24.82
CA THR A 160 12.01 14.80 23.42
C THR A 160 12.90 15.58 22.43
N ARG A 161 14.11 15.98 22.85
CA ARG A 161 15.03 16.81 22.04
C ARG A 161 15.34 16.21 20.67
N SER A 162 15.86 14.99 20.66
CA SER A 162 16.30 14.26 19.47
C SER A 162 15.17 13.48 18.79
N TRP A 163 13.94 13.61 19.27
CA TRP A 163 12.82 12.82 18.77
C TRP A 163 12.15 13.55 17.60
N GLN A 164 11.83 12.78 16.57
CA GLN A 164 11.12 13.26 15.39
C GLN A 164 9.63 13.51 15.73
N PRO A 165 8.97 14.47 15.08
CA PRO A 165 7.51 14.62 15.16
C PRO A 165 6.80 13.30 14.84
N GLY A 166 5.74 12.98 15.56
CA GLY A 166 4.96 11.75 15.34
C GLY A 166 5.59 10.47 15.92
N GLN A 167 6.84 10.52 16.41
CA GLN A 167 7.55 9.33 16.90
C GLN A 167 6.81 8.61 18.05
N LEU A 168 6.08 9.36 18.89
CA LEU A 168 5.24 8.80 19.96
C LEU A 168 3.76 8.59 19.59
N ALA A 169 3.32 8.90 18.36
CA ALA A 169 1.91 8.95 18.01
C ALA A 169 1.15 7.66 18.36
N GLY A 170 1.75 6.49 18.08
CA GLY A 170 1.15 5.18 18.40
C GLY A 170 0.98 4.89 19.90
N LEU A 171 1.73 5.58 20.77
CA LEU A 171 1.65 5.40 22.23
C LEU A 171 0.68 6.37 22.90
N LEU A 172 0.38 7.51 22.28
CA LEU A 172 -0.38 8.59 22.91
C LEU A 172 -1.90 8.35 22.92
N ARG A 173 -2.42 7.40 22.15
CA ARG A 173 -3.86 7.02 22.12
C ARG A 173 -4.81 8.22 22.01
N ASN A 174 -4.48 9.20 21.17
CA ASN A 174 -5.24 10.45 20.97
C ASN A 174 -5.48 11.27 22.26
N ARG A 175 -4.56 11.21 23.22
CA ARG A 175 -4.58 12.03 24.44
C ARG A 175 -3.42 13.02 24.46
N GLU A 176 -3.64 14.09 25.22
CA GLU A 176 -2.65 15.15 25.44
C GLU A 176 -1.81 14.85 26.67
N TYR A 177 -0.49 14.97 26.52
CA TYR A 177 0.45 14.72 27.62
C TYR A 177 1.46 15.84 27.79
N TRP A 178 1.54 16.42 28.99
CA TRP A 178 2.63 17.29 29.38
C TRP A 178 3.98 16.59 29.21
N ILE A 179 4.93 17.34 28.68
CA ILE A 179 6.34 16.97 28.58
C ILE A 179 7.19 17.99 29.31
N GLY A 180 8.46 17.67 29.52
CA GLY A 180 9.37 18.45 30.34
C GLY A 180 9.91 19.69 29.65
N LEU A 181 9.06 20.48 28.98
CA LEU A 181 9.43 21.71 28.30
C LEU A 181 8.49 22.83 28.72
N ARG A 182 9.04 23.93 29.23
CA ARG A 182 8.30 25.12 29.67
C ARG A 182 9.08 26.38 29.39
N LYS A 183 8.40 27.51 29.41
CA LYS A 183 9.08 28.80 29.47
C LYS A 183 9.65 29.07 30.87
N THR A 184 10.87 29.58 30.88
CA THR A 184 11.57 30.06 32.06
C THR A 184 12.25 31.39 31.73
N GLN A 185 12.39 32.26 32.72
CA GLN A 185 13.14 33.48 32.55
C GLN A 185 14.65 33.18 32.62
N GLU A 186 15.40 33.60 31.61
CA GLU A 186 16.87 33.53 31.64
C GLU A 186 17.42 34.62 32.56
N GLU A 187 18.25 34.24 33.53
CA GLU A 187 18.76 35.15 34.57
C GLU A 187 19.51 36.37 34.00
N LYS A 188 20.32 36.17 32.95
CA LYS A 188 21.20 37.22 32.41
C LYS A 188 20.44 38.26 31.59
N THR A 189 19.52 37.81 30.73
CA THR A 189 18.84 38.68 29.77
C THR A 189 17.44 39.09 30.23
N ARG A 190 16.90 38.44 31.27
CA ARG A 190 15.50 38.54 31.71
C ARG A 190 14.49 38.17 30.60
N SER A 191 14.94 37.52 29.54
CA SER A 191 14.10 37.05 28.45
C SER A 191 13.45 35.71 28.78
N TRP A 192 12.27 35.45 28.21
CA TRP A 192 11.56 34.18 28.38
C TRP A 192 11.98 33.20 27.29
N ILE A 193 12.64 32.12 27.69
CA ILE A 193 13.12 31.08 26.78
C ILE A 193 12.48 29.74 27.13
N TRP A 194 12.35 28.89 26.13
CA TRP A 194 11.94 27.50 26.31
C TRP A 194 13.11 26.70 26.90
N THR A 195 12.84 26.02 28.01
CA THR A 195 13.83 25.26 28.77
C THR A 195 13.27 23.90 29.14
N TRP A 196 14.11 22.88 29.00
CA TRP A 196 13.75 21.53 29.38
C TRP A 196 13.84 21.33 30.89
N ALA A 197 13.22 20.27 31.40
CA ALA A 197 13.20 19.91 32.82
C ALA A 197 14.59 19.62 33.41
N ASP A 198 15.62 19.42 32.58
CA ASP A 198 17.03 19.29 33.02
C ASP A 198 17.84 20.60 32.94
N GLY A 199 17.19 21.72 32.66
CA GLY A 199 17.80 23.05 32.58
C GLY A 199 18.44 23.39 31.23
N SER A 200 18.51 22.44 30.28
CA SER A 200 19.04 22.74 28.94
C SER A 200 18.04 23.55 28.11
N LYS A 201 18.59 24.37 27.21
CA LYS A 201 17.80 25.25 26.34
C LYS A 201 17.11 24.45 25.23
N TYR A 202 15.93 24.92 24.84
CA TYR A 202 15.28 24.47 23.61
C TYR A 202 15.82 25.28 22.43
N GLU A 203 16.45 24.59 21.48
CA GLU A 203 17.14 25.24 20.36
C GLU A 203 16.20 25.56 19.19
N ARG A 204 15.02 24.94 19.14
CA ARG A 204 14.02 25.19 18.10
C ARG A 204 13.11 26.34 18.49
N ASN A 205 12.61 27.06 17.49
CA ASN A 205 11.67 28.16 17.67
C ASN A 205 10.37 27.90 16.90
N ASP A 206 9.78 26.73 17.14
CA ASP A 206 8.64 26.18 16.39
C ASP A 206 7.35 26.04 17.24
N LEU A 207 7.37 26.49 18.50
CA LEU A 207 6.20 26.44 19.39
C LEU A 207 5.47 27.78 19.43
N SER A 208 4.15 27.72 19.47
CA SER A 208 3.30 28.88 19.72
C SER A 208 3.61 29.51 21.08
N ASP A 209 3.47 30.82 21.12
CA ASP A 209 3.73 31.63 22.31
C ASP A 209 2.40 32.12 22.90
N TYR A 210 1.99 31.56 24.03
CA TYR A 210 0.80 31.98 24.77
C TYR A 210 1.13 32.97 25.91
N GLY A 211 2.35 33.51 25.92
CA GLY A 211 2.86 34.39 26.97
C GLY A 211 3.96 33.73 27.79
N THR A 212 4.18 34.27 28.99
CA THR A 212 5.34 33.93 29.83
C THR A 212 5.19 32.59 30.56
N ASP A 213 3.97 32.17 30.86
CA ASP A 213 3.65 30.90 31.55
C ASP A 213 3.14 29.83 30.58
N SER A 214 3.95 29.55 29.55
CA SER A 214 3.65 28.53 28.55
C SER A 214 4.40 27.23 28.82
N CYS A 215 3.70 26.11 28.73
CA CYS A 215 4.21 24.76 28.90
C CYS A 215 3.89 23.92 27.67
N ALA A 216 4.74 22.94 27.34
CA ALA A 216 4.58 22.12 26.14
C ALA A 216 3.98 20.75 26.45
N TYR A 217 3.09 20.29 25.58
CA TYR A 217 2.48 18.98 25.60
C TYR A 217 2.59 18.29 24.23
N LEU A 218 2.38 16.98 24.22
CA LEU A 218 2.25 16.19 23.00
C LEU A 218 0.78 15.92 22.71
N ASN A 219 0.39 16.07 21.45
CA ASN A 219 -0.89 15.64 20.91
C ASN A 219 -0.64 14.94 19.57
N ASN A 220 -1.06 13.68 19.44
CA ASN A 220 -0.79 12.84 18.25
C ASN A 220 0.69 12.79 17.82
N GLY A 221 1.61 12.94 18.77
CA GLY A 221 3.06 12.92 18.55
C GLY A 221 3.64 14.26 18.09
N GLU A 222 2.80 15.28 17.87
CA GLU A 222 3.23 16.65 17.62
C GLU A 222 3.34 17.43 18.92
N ARG A 223 4.20 18.44 18.94
CA ARG A 223 4.45 19.28 20.11
C ARG A 223 3.64 20.56 20.01
N TRP A 224 2.87 20.82 21.05
CA TRP A 224 2.03 22.00 21.21
C TRP A 224 2.40 22.70 22.51
N SER A 225 1.91 23.92 22.69
CA SER A 225 2.06 24.67 23.93
C SER A 225 0.71 25.19 24.41
N TYR A 226 0.59 25.37 25.72
CA TYR A 226 -0.56 26.03 26.34
C TYR A 226 -0.18 26.57 27.73
N TYR A 227 -1.11 27.22 28.42
CA TYR A 227 -0.87 27.71 29.77
C TYR A 227 -0.55 26.58 30.76
N CYS A 228 0.46 26.77 31.59
CA CYS A 228 0.95 25.74 32.52
C CYS A 228 -0.06 25.30 33.59
N TYR A 229 -1.06 26.14 33.89
CA TYR A 229 -2.13 25.82 34.84
C TYR A 229 -3.16 24.83 34.28
N TYR A 230 -3.20 24.62 32.95
CA TYR A 230 -4.15 23.67 32.35
C TYR A 230 -3.82 22.23 32.75
N THR A 231 -4.85 21.39 32.81
CA THR A 231 -4.69 19.99 33.25
C THR A 231 -4.62 19.04 32.08
N CYS A 232 -3.46 18.40 31.89
CA CYS A 232 -3.24 17.32 30.93
C CYS A 232 -2.76 16.08 31.66
N ALA A 233 -2.86 14.92 31.00
CA ALA A 233 -2.04 13.80 31.42
C ALA A 233 -0.55 14.18 31.26
N TYR A 234 0.37 13.38 31.74
CA TYR A 234 1.79 13.68 31.71
C TYR A 234 2.62 12.43 31.47
N ILE A 235 3.81 12.60 30.88
CA ILE A 235 4.74 11.51 30.67
C ILE A 235 5.99 11.76 31.49
N CYS A 236 6.32 10.82 32.37
CA CYS A 236 7.59 10.82 33.08
C CYS A 236 8.63 9.98 32.32
N GLU A 237 9.90 10.38 32.40
CA GLU A 237 11.03 9.62 31.90
C GLU A 237 12.04 9.29 33.00
N LYS A 238 12.63 8.10 32.90
CA LYS A 238 13.88 7.73 33.56
C LYS A 238 14.88 7.24 32.54
N THR A 239 16.14 7.62 32.71
CA THR A 239 17.25 6.91 32.08
C THR A 239 17.60 5.70 32.95
N LYS A 240 18.11 4.63 32.35
CA LYS A 240 18.74 3.56 33.12
C LYS A 240 19.76 4.20 34.07
N ALA A 241 19.71 3.84 35.36
CA ALA A 241 20.77 4.22 36.28
C ALA A 241 22.06 3.69 35.66
N GLY A 242 22.97 4.59 35.28
CA GLY A 242 24.29 4.17 34.82
C GLY A 242 24.86 3.26 35.90
N THR A 243 25.24 2.05 35.53
CA THR A 243 26.11 1.25 36.37
C THR A 243 27.33 2.11 36.64
N GLN A 244 27.43 2.61 37.87
CA GLN A 244 28.59 3.32 38.37
C GLN A 244 29.73 2.33 38.52
#